data_AF-A0A8H7C6K8-F1
#
_entry.id   AF-A0A8H7C6K8-F1
#
_cell.length_a   1.000
_cell.length_b   1.000
_cell.length_c   1.000
_cell.angle_alpha   90.00
_cell.angle_beta   90.00
_cell.angle_gamma   90.00
#
_symmetry.space_group_name_H-M   'P 1'
#
loop_
_entity.id
_entity.type
_entity.pdbx_description
1 polymer ?
#
loop_
_entity_poly.entity_id
_entity_poly.type
_entity_poly.pdbx_seq_one_letter_code
_entity_poly.pdbx_strand_id
1 'polypeptide(L)'
;MPSTIKDIPLTTTQTANTYPAPISLDNMIMRLYRFLFGDGGSEIIYTLVVDVSSEEEQQAPTIPDPQRLAEEKALVWKLDKRILPFACLLYLFAYLDRSNLGNARLQGLADDILDGDPTGRKFDWVNSVFFFSYIIFQIPASVLSKLCPPRVWMACSAAGWGLSSTLMAAAFNYAGAIVCRLFLGVFESGFAPAIPVYFSFFYTKEEMGLRMAYWFGFAAVAGAFGGLIAFGTQHVHAAISSWRILFIIEGIPPVLLALLTLFYLPNRPEVTSFFNERERELALERINRDSTADTGATVNKEHIWMAFKDWRIYIAGVIYFGLNGALASISAFLPTIVQTLGFNNARAQLMSVPPYAVAAVLLVTFSMASDRMQSRGTFMTASSAIGGIGYLLMLTVKDDDHVRYFGVVCIVAGTYTTIGLIIAWFAHNLGSETKKATGIPMFMAIGQCGSVMGTHLFPKIEGPHYIKGFAVLCALEFLAAICSAILSISYRWDNARRNRLYGKPKPGDKVNTHELADKAPGFRYVV
;
A
#
# COMPACT_ATOMS: atom_id res chain seq x y z
N MET A 1 60.96 32.10 -32.32
CA MET A 1 62.26 31.87 -32.97
C MET A 1 63.11 31.01 -32.02
N PRO A 2 63.86 30.01 -32.48
CA PRO A 2 63.36 28.65 -32.76
C PRO A 2 64.07 27.54 -31.96
N SER A 3 63.63 26.30 -32.22
CA SER A 3 64.39 25.02 -32.26
C SER A 3 64.75 24.25 -30.99
N THR A 4 63.89 23.27 -30.68
CA THR A 4 64.15 21.82 -30.56
C THR A 4 65.60 21.33 -30.41
N ILE A 5 65.93 20.68 -29.27
CA ILE A 5 66.87 19.53 -29.20
C ILE A 5 66.35 18.52 -28.15
N LYS A 6 66.50 17.24 -28.51
CA LYS A 6 65.95 15.97 -27.99
C LYS A 6 66.53 15.46 -26.65
N ASP A 7 65.63 14.95 -25.81
CA ASP A 7 65.53 13.61 -25.16
C ASP A 7 66.57 13.01 -24.15
N ILE A 8 66.00 12.60 -22.98
CA ILE A 8 66.25 11.40 -22.12
C ILE A 8 67.35 11.50 -21.03
N PRO A 9 67.21 10.89 -19.82
CA PRO A 9 66.07 10.73 -18.88
C PRO A 9 66.48 10.98 -17.40
N LEU A 10 65.58 11.31 -16.46
CA LEU A 10 65.84 11.09 -15.03
C LEU A 10 64.57 10.75 -14.24
N THR A 11 64.64 9.58 -13.62
CA THR A 11 63.75 8.93 -12.65
C THR A 11 63.42 9.83 -11.45
N THR A 12 62.13 10.00 -11.16
CA THR A 12 61.66 10.68 -9.94
C THR A 12 61.02 9.69 -8.99
N THR A 13 61.73 9.36 -7.91
CA THR A 13 61.20 8.74 -6.70
C THR A 13 60.44 9.79 -5.89
N GLN A 14 59.15 9.56 -5.62
CA GLN A 14 58.47 10.11 -4.44
C GLN A 14 57.37 9.15 -3.97
N THR A 15 57.48 8.81 -2.69
CA THR A 15 56.67 7.88 -1.89
C THR A 15 55.27 8.43 -1.60
N ALA A 16 54.23 7.63 -1.84
CA ALA A 16 52.87 7.90 -1.40
C ALA A 16 52.34 6.78 -0.49
N ASN A 17 51.91 7.17 0.71
CA ASN A 17 51.21 6.34 1.70
C ASN A 17 49.93 5.73 1.10
N THR A 18 49.79 4.40 1.17
CA THR A 18 48.55 3.68 0.84
C THR A 18 47.78 3.32 2.11
N TYR A 19 46.57 3.86 2.24
CA TYR A 19 45.52 3.28 3.08
C TYR A 19 44.81 2.16 2.29
N PRO A 20 44.39 1.04 2.91
CA PRO A 20 43.67 -0.01 2.20
C PRO A 20 42.22 0.41 1.90
N ALA A 21 41.75 0.13 0.67
CA ALA A 21 40.39 0.39 0.22
C ALA A 21 39.35 -0.52 0.92
N PRO A 22 38.09 -0.07 1.08
CA PRO A 22 37.05 -0.86 1.72
C PRO A 22 36.58 -2.02 0.83
N ILE A 23 36.42 -3.20 1.43
CA ILE A 23 35.93 -4.42 0.78
C ILE A 23 34.47 -4.22 0.37
N SER A 24 34.14 -4.36 -0.93
CA SER A 24 32.76 -4.25 -1.43
C SER A 24 31.92 -5.47 -1.02
N LEU A 25 30.66 -5.22 -0.66
CA LEU A 25 29.66 -6.22 -0.28
C LEU A 25 29.43 -7.28 -1.38
N ASP A 26 29.63 -6.89 -2.64
CA ASP A 26 29.53 -7.77 -3.82
C ASP A 26 30.56 -8.91 -3.80
N ASN A 27 31.77 -8.65 -3.29
CA ASN A 27 32.81 -9.67 -3.15
C ASN A 27 32.51 -10.65 -2.01
N MET A 28 31.74 -10.24 -0.99
CA MET A 28 31.34 -11.11 0.10
C MET A 28 30.19 -12.03 -0.31
N ILE A 29 29.23 -11.51 -1.09
CA ILE A 29 28.09 -12.27 -1.64
C ILE A 29 28.58 -13.31 -2.67
N MET A 30 29.50 -12.93 -3.58
CA MET A 30 30.06 -13.88 -4.54
C MET A 30 30.91 -14.98 -3.88
N ARG A 31 31.61 -14.67 -2.78
CA ARG A 31 32.36 -15.68 -2.01
C ARG A 31 31.43 -16.62 -1.24
N LEU A 32 30.31 -16.15 -0.71
CA LEU A 32 29.29 -17.01 -0.08
C LEU A 32 28.59 -17.91 -1.11
N TYR A 33 28.32 -17.38 -2.31
CA TYR A 33 27.68 -18.14 -3.38
C TYR A 33 28.58 -19.26 -3.93
N ARG A 34 29.86 -18.98 -4.17
CA ARG A 34 30.86 -19.99 -4.59
C ARG A 34 31.12 -21.04 -3.51
N PHE A 35 31.03 -20.66 -2.23
CA PHE A 35 31.16 -21.59 -1.10
C PHE A 35 29.97 -22.56 -0.98
N LEU A 36 28.75 -22.13 -1.36
CA LEU A 36 27.54 -22.95 -1.20
C LEU A 36 27.21 -23.85 -2.40
N PHE A 37 27.59 -23.48 -3.63
CA PHE A 37 27.07 -24.16 -4.84
C PHE A 37 28.13 -24.69 -5.81
N GLY A 38 29.44 -24.48 -5.56
CA GLY A 38 30.51 -24.98 -6.42
C GLY A 38 30.57 -24.33 -7.81
N ASP A 39 31.72 -24.44 -8.47
CA ASP A 39 32.07 -23.68 -9.69
C ASP A 39 31.34 -24.11 -10.99
N GLY A 40 30.32 -24.97 -10.91
CA GLY A 40 29.64 -25.56 -12.09
C GLY A 40 28.41 -24.81 -12.61
N GLY A 41 27.97 -23.73 -11.97
CA GLY A 41 26.67 -23.08 -12.28
C GLY A 41 26.71 -21.96 -13.32
N SER A 42 27.88 -21.57 -13.82
CA SER A 42 28.02 -20.38 -14.68
C SER A 42 27.75 -20.63 -16.16
N GLU A 43 27.87 -21.85 -16.69
CA GLU A 43 27.73 -22.08 -18.15
C GLU A 43 26.29 -22.22 -18.64
N ILE A 44 25.35 -22.68 -17.80
CA ILE A 44 23.96 -22.91 -18.21
C ILE A 44 23.20 -21.59 -18.46
N ILE A 45 23.66 -20.49 -17.85
CA ILE A 45 23.00 -19.18 -17.99
C ILE A 45 23.47 -18.43 -19.24
N TYR A 46 24.69 -18.68 -19.76
CA TYR A 46 25.17 -17.98 -20.96
C TYR A 46 24.68 -18.59 -22.28
N THR A 47 24.39 -19.89 -22.33
CA THR A 47 23.92 -20.53 -23.57
C THR A 47 22.46 -20.17 -23.90
N LEU A 48 21.65 -19.77 -22.92
CA LEU A 48 20.27 -19.32 -23.13
C LEU A 48 20.16 -17.84 -23.57
N VAL A 49 21.27 -17.10 -23.58
CA VAL A 49 21.29 -15.64 -23.81
C VAL A 49 21.73 -15.25 -25.23
N VAL A 50 22.19 -16.19 -26.07
CA VAL A 50 22.74 -15.86 -27.41
C VAL A 50 21.83 -16.25 -28.58
N ASP A 51 20.76 -17.02 -28.38
CA ASP A 51 19.90 -17.49 -29.49
C ASP A 51 18.57 -16.72 -29.67
N VAL A 52 18.43 -15.54 -29.04
CA VAL A 52 17.27 -14.63 -29.24
C VAL A 52 17.74 -13.31 -29.83
N SER A 53 18.60 -13.38 -30.85
CA SER A 53 18.84 -12.27 -31.78
C SER A 53 18.47 -12.67 -33.20
N SER A 54 17.32 -13.31 -33.36
CA SER A 54 16.63 -13.36 -34.65
C SER A 54 15.78 -12.10 -34.79
N GLU A 55 16.06 -11.35 -35.85
CA GLU A 55 15.37 -10.13 -36.30
C GLU A 55 13.85 -10.15 -36.00
N GLU A 56 13.40 -9.35 -35.03
CA GLU A 56 11.97 -9.07 -34.84
C GLU A 56 11.49 -8.19 -36.01
N GLU A 57 10.93 -8.83 -37.04
CA GLU A 57 10.10 -8.16 -38.04
C GLU A 57 9.04 -7.31 -37.33
N GLN A 58 9.04 -6.01 -37.60
CA GLN A 58 7.99 -5.08 -37.19
C GLN A 58 6.66 -5.49 -37.84
N GLN A 59 5.91 -6.38 -37.20
CA GLN A 59 4.52 -6.64 -37.58
C GLN A 59 3.65 -5.43 -37.21
N ALA A 60 3.02 -4.86 -38.24
CA ALA A 60 1.99 -3.83 -38.16
C ALA A 60 0.88 -4.22 -37.14
N PRO A 61 0.15 -3.26 -36.55
CA PRO A 61 -0.85 -3.54 -35.52
C PRO A 61 -1.99 -4.35 -36.12
N THR A 62 -1.90 -5.67 -35.99
CA THR A 62 -2.97 -6.60 -36.30
C THR A 62 -4.09 -6.39 -35.30
N ILE A 63 -5.32 -6.26 -35.81
CA ILE A 63 -6.53 -6.30 -35.00
C ILE A 63 -6.39 -7.54 -34.09
N PRO A 64 -6.44 -7.38 -32.75
CA PRO A 64 -6.24 -8.52 -31.86
C PRO A 64 -7.29 -9.58 -32.18
N ASP A 65 -6.82 -10.77 -32.56
CA ASP A 65 -7.64 -11.91 -32.91
C ASP A 65 -8.75 -12.09 -31.85
N PRO A 66 -10.05 -12.11 -32.24
CA PRO A 66 -11.16 -12.29 -31.29
C PRO A 66 -10.98 -13.51 -30.39
N GLN A 67 -10.36 -14.59 -30.90
CA GLN A 67 -10.07 -15.79 -30.13
C GLN A 67 -9.01 -15.53 -29.06
N ARG A 68 -7.96 -14.78 -29.41
CA ARG A 68 -6.91 -14.35 -28.48
C ARG A 68 -7.45 -13.43 -27.39
N LEU A 69 -8.31 -12.46 -27.72
CA LEU A 69 -8.97 -11.61 -26.72
C LEU A 69 -9.83 -12.43 -25.74
N ALA A 70 -10.47 -13.51 -26.22
CA ALA A 70 -11.23 -14.41 -25.37
C ALA A 70 -10.32 -15.22 -24.43
N GLU A 71 -9.18 -15.72 -24.94
CA GLU A 71 -8.15 -16.40 -24.13
C GLU A 71 -7.58 -15.47 -23.04
N GLU A 72 -7.26 -14.22 -23.39
CA GLU A 72 -6.76 -13.23 -22.43
C GLU A 72 -7.78 -12.95 -21.32
N LYS A 73 -9.06 -12.75 -21.67
CA LYS A 73 -10.13 -12.55 -20.68
C LYS A 73 -10.33 -13.77 -19.78
N ALA A 74 -10.28 -14.97 -20.34
CA ALA A 74 -10.40 -16.21 -19.57
C ALA A 74 -9.24 -16.36 -18.57
N LEU A 75 -8.01 -16.04 -19.00
CA LEU A 75 -6.82 -16.04 -18.14
C LEU A 75 -6.95 -15.03 -17.00
N VAL A 76 -7.34 -13.79 -17.30
CA VAL A 76 -7.55 -12.73 -16.29
C VAL A 76 -8.59 -13.15 -15.26
N TRP A 77 -9.71 -13.73 -15.71
CA TRP A 77 -10.76 -14.18 -14.80
C TRP A 77 -10.31 -15.36 -13.92
N LYS A 78 -9.49 -16.26 -14.46
CA LYS A 78 -8.85 -17.36 -13.70
C LYS A 78 -7.90 -16.80 -12.62
N LEU A 79 -7.18 -15.72 -12.93
CA LEU A 79 -6.32 -15.01 -11.98
C LEU A 79 -7.14 -14.31 -10.90
N ASP A 80 -8.17 -13.56 -11.30
CA ASP A 80 -9.03 -12.82 -10.39
C ASP A 80 -9.65 -13.74 -9.35
N LYS A 81 -10.22 -14.87 -9.79
CA LYS A 81 -10.83 -15.87 -8.90
C LYS A 81 -9.90 -16.44 -7.85
N ARG A 82 -8.59 -16.46 -8.11
CA ARG A 82 -7.61 -17.12 -7.25
C ARG A 82 -6.82 -16.14 -6.40
N ILE A 83 -6.45 -14.99 -6.96
CA ILE A 83 -5.63 -13.99 -6.28
C ILE A 83 -6.50 -13.04 -5.46
N LEU A 84 -7.58 -12.52 -6.05
CA LEU A 84 -8.32 -11.42 -5.47
C LEU A 84 -9.05 -11.81 -4.17
N PRO A 85 -9.75 -12.95 -4.06
CA PRO A 85 -10.40 -13.35 -2.80
C PRO A 85 -9.42 -13.46 -1.63
N PHE A 86 -8.25 -14.06 -1.83
CA PHE A 86 -7.25 -14.21 -0.78
C PHE A 86 -6.62 -12.88 -0.40
N ALA A 87 -6.27 -12.05 -1.38
CA ALA A 87 -5.73 -10.71 -1.12
C ALA A 87 -6.72 -9.84 -0.35
N CYS A 88 -8.00 -9.85 -0.75
CA CYS A 88 -9.07 -9.12 -0.08
C CYS A 88 -9.38 -9.65 1.32
N LEU A 89 -9.46 -10.96 1.51
CA LEU A 89 -9.71 -11.57 2.83
C LEU A 89 -8.55 -11.31 3.80
N LEU A 90 -7.30 -11.47 3.37
CA LEU A 90 -6.15 -11.16 4.22
C LEU A 90 -6.11 -9.68 4.61
N TYR A 91 -6.45 -8.77 3.68
CA TYR A 91 -6.53 -7.35 3.99
C TYR A 91 -7.70 -6.99 4.90
N LEU A 92 -8.83 -7.69 4.76
CA LEU A 92 -9.95 -7.58 5.69
C LEU A 92 -9.50 -7.90 7.12
N PHE A 93 -8.80 -9.02 7.33
CA PHE A 93 -8.29 -9.39 8.65
C PHE A 93 -7.20 -8.45 9.16
N ALA A 94 -6.29 -8.01 8.30
CA ALA A 94 -5.28 -7.02 8.67
C ALA A 94 -5.92 -5.71 9.16
N TYR A 95 -6.99 -5.26 8.51
CA TYR A 95 -7.66 -4.02 8.90
C TYR A 95 -8.57 -4.20 10.13
N LEU A 96 -9.17 -5.38 10.28
CA LEU A 96 -9.87 -5.81 11.49
C LEU A 96 -8.94 -5.69 12.72
N ASP A 97 -7.73 -6.25 12.65
CA ASP A 97 -6.72 -6.17 13.70
C ASP A 97 -6.35 -4.74 14.11
N ARG A 98 -6.30 -3.81 13.15
CA ARG A 98 -6.08 -2.38 13.44
C ARG A 98 -7.25 -1.77 14.20
N SER A 99 -8.48 -2.02 13.74
CA SER A 99 -9.70 -1.49 14.34
C SER A 99 -10.04 -2.12 15.70
N ASN A 100 -9.52 -3.32 15.98
CA ASN A 100 -9.75 -4.03 17.22
C ASN A 100 -9.34 -3.27 18.45
N LEU A 101 -8.28 -2.45 18.37
CA LEU A 101 -7.89 -1.65 19.52
C LEU A 101 -8.98 -0.66 19.93
N GLY A 102 -9.63 -0.03 18.94
CA GLY A 102 -10.71 0.92 19.18
C GLY A 102 -11.95 0.25 19.79
N ASN A 103 -12.30 -0.94 19.30
CA ASN A 103 -13.40 -1.73 19.86
C ASN A 103 -13.09 -2.23 21.28
N ALA A 104 -11.87 -2.75 21.50
CA ALA A 104 -11.40 -3.23 22.79
C ALA A 104 -11.40 -2.13 23.86
N ARG A 105 -11.18 -0.86 23.48
CA ARG A 105 -11.28 0.29 24.38
C ARG A 105 -12.65 0.38 25.06
N LEU A 106 -13.74 0.10 24.34
CA LEU A 106 -15.11 0.09 24.88
C LEU A 106 -15.47 -1.21 25.61
N GLN A 107 -14.59 -2.22 25.57
CA GLN A 107 -14.76 -3.54 26.19
C GLN A 107 -13.87 -3.75 27.43
N GLY A 108 -13.34 -2.67 28.02
CA GLY A 108 -12.61 -2.71 29.29
C GLY A 108 -11.10 -2.95 29.19
N LEU A 109 -10.50 -2.87 28.00
CA LEU A 109 -9.04 -2.98 27.82
C LEU A 109 -8.26 -2.00 28.71
N ALA A 110 -8.74 -0.75 28.80
CA ALA A 110 -8.06 0.30 29.56
C ALA A 110 -8.04 0.01 31.07
N ASP A 111 -9.12 -0.58 31.59
CA ASP A 111 -9.25 -0.89 33.00
C ASP A 111 -8.44 -2.15 33.37
N ASP A 112 -8.38 -3.13 32.47
CA ASP A 112 -7.72 -4.43 32.71
C ASP A 112 -6.19 -4.35 32.65
N ILE A 113 -5.61 -3.74 31.59
CA ILE A 113 -4.15 -3.80 31.34
C ILE A 113 -3.44 -2.45 31.31
N LEU A 114 -4.17 -1.33 31.36
CA LEU A 114 -3.61 0.03 31.29
C LEU A 114 -3.70 0.81 32.61
N ASP A 115 -4.02 0.13 33.72
CA ASP A 115 -4.23 0.74 35.05
C ASP A 115 -5.30 1.87 35.03
N GLY A 116 -6.40 1.65 34.30
CA GLY A 116 -7.53 2.59 34.19
C GLY A 116 -7.32 3.81 33.28
N ASP A 117 -6.10 4.00 32.75
CA ASP A 117 -5.67 5.08 31.85
C ASP A 117 -6.50 6.38 31.92
N PRO A 118 -6.38 7.16 33.01
CA PRO A 118 -7.23 8.32 33.24
C PRO A 118 -7.04 9.43 32.18
N THR A 119 -5.86 9.49 31.55
CA THR A 119 -5.55 10.49 30.52
C THR A 119 -5.82 10.01 29.09
N GLY A 120 -5.85 8.70 28.85
CA GLY A 120 -5.91 8.10 27.51
C GLY A 120 -4.54 7.95 26.83
N ARG A 121 -3.46 8.44 27.47
CA ARG A 121 -2.14 8.51 26.84
C ARG A 121 -1.49 7.14 26.67
N LYS A 122 -1.75 6.20 27.58
CA LYS A 122 -1.22 4.83 27.45
C LYS A 122 -1.87 4.14 26.26
N PHE A 123 -3.19 4.28 26.10
CA PHE A 123 -3.91 3.75 24.95
C PHE A 123 -3.37 4.31 23.63
N ASP A 124 -3.15 5.63 23.57
CA ASP A 124 -2.63 6.27 22.37
C ASP A 124 -1.27 5.67 21.98
N TRP A 125 -0.33 5.52 22.93
CA TRP A 125 0.96 4.90 22.66
C TRP A 125 0.88 3.43 22.23
N VAL A 126 -0.02 2.63 22.82
CA VAL A 126 -0.27 1.24 22.38
C VAL A 126 -0.71 1.23 20.91
N ASN A 127 -1.47 2.23 20.49
CA ASN A 127 -1.88 2.39 19.10
C ASN A 127 -0.73 2.87 18.19
N SER A 128 0.03 3.89 18.61
CA SER A 128 1.07 4.51 17.80
C SER A 128 2.26 3.59 17.52
N VAL A 129 2.63 2.74 18.49
CA VAL A 129 3.82 1.88 18.41
C VAL A 129 3.79 0.93 17.21
N PHE A 130 2.59 0.45 16.85
CA PHE A 130 2.38 -0.31 15.61
C PHE A 130 2.92 0.45 14.38
N PHE A 131 2.56 1.73 14.23
CA PHE A 131 2.95 2.53 13.07
C PHE A 131 4.45 2.80 12.99
N PHE A 132 5.16 2.94 14.12
CA PHE A 132 6.61 3.10 14.12
C PHE A 132 7.31 1.87 13.52
N SER A 133 6.94 0.68 14.00
CA SER A 133 7.48 -0.57 13.43
C SER A 133 7.07 -0.72 11.96
N TYR A 134 5.83 -0.38 11.62
CA TYR A 134 5.35 -0.44 10.24
C TYR A 134 6.16 0.47 9.30
N ILE A 135 6.44 1.72 9.68
CA ILE A 135 7.22 2.68 8.89
C ILE A 135 8.64 2.15 8.63
N ILE A 136 9.31 1.66 9.67
CA ILE A 136 10.71 1.19 9.59
C ILE A 136 10.82 -0.03 8.68
N PHE A 137 9.89 -0.98 8.81
CA PHE A 137 9.97 -2.25 8.10
C PHE A 137 9.26 -2.25 6.74
N GLN A 138 8.33 -1.34 6.45
CA GLN A 138 7.59 -1.29 5.19
C GLN A 138 8.48 -1.26 3.94
N ILE A 139 9.55 -0.44 3.94
CA ILE A 139 10.45 -0.33 2.78
C ILE A 139 11.32 -1.59 2.65
N PRO A 140 12.08 -2.02 3.68
CA PRO A 140 12.85 -3.27 3.61
C PRO A 140 11.99 -4.49 3.26
N ALA A 141 10.81 -4.61 3.86
CA ALA A 141 9.90 -5.74 3.66
C ALA A 141 9.35 -5.77 2.22
N SER A 142 9.05 -4.61 1.62
CA SER A 142 8.63 -4.52 0.21
C SER A 142 9.75 -4.90 -0.77
N VAL A 143 11.02 -4.59 -0.45
CA VAL A 143 12.16 -5.02 -1.26
C VAL A 143 12.38 -6.53 -1.11
N LEU A 144 12.33 -7.04 0.12
CA LEU A 144 12.54 -8.46 0.40
C LEU A 144 11.42 -9.33 -0.19
N SER A 145 10.19 -8.81 -0.26
CA SER A 145 9.06 -9.50 -0.91
C SER A 145 9.29 -9.76 -2.39
N LYS A 146 10.17 -9.01 -3.06
CA LYS A 146 10.56 -9.31 -4.46
C LYS A 146 11.50 -10.51 -4.55
N LEU A 147 12.35 -10.74 -3.55
CA LEU A 147 13.37 -11.78 -3.55
C LEU A 147 12.80 -13.13 -3.10
N CYS A 148 11.78 -13.12 -2.24
CA CYS A 148 11.13 -14.33 -1.75
C CYS A 148 9.99 -14.79 -2.67
N PRO A 149 9.68 -16.10 -2.72
CA PRO A 149 8.47 -16.58 -3.37
C PRO A 149 7.23 -15.91 -2.75
N PRO A 150 6.36 -15.23 -3.54
CA PRO A 150 5.25 -14.45 -3.00
C PRO A 150 4.32 -15.23 -2.08
N ARG A 151 4.07 -16.52 -2.38
CA ARG A 151 3.23 -17.39 -1.55
C ARG A 151 3.77 -17.53 -0.12
N VAL A 152 5.09 -17.72 0.02
CA VAL A 152 5.74 -17.93 1.31
C VAL A 152 5.80 -16.61 2.06
N TRP A 153 6.13 -15.53 1.36
CA TRP A 153 6.20 -14.20 1.94
C TRP A 153 4.87 -13.73 2.54
N MET A 154 3.79 -13.83 1.77
CA MET A 154 2.45 -13.45 2.25
C MET A 154 1.97 -14.35 3.38
N ALA A 155 2.24 -15.66 3.30
CA ALA A 155 1.91 -16.59 4.38
C ALA A 155 2.68 -16.30 5.68
N CYS A 156 4.00 -16.10 5.61
CA CYS A 156 4.80 -15.77 6.79
C CYS A 156 4.35 -14.45 7.44
N SER A 157 4.04 -13.45 6.62
CA SER A 157 3.48 -12.19 7.10
C SER A 157 2.14 -12.43 7.80
N ALA A 158 1.22 -13.16 7.16
CA ALA A 158 -0.12 -13.47 7.66
C ALA A 158 -0.13 -14.26 8.97
N ALA A 159 0.70 -15.29 9.04
CA ALA A 159 0.87 -16.08 10.25
C ALA A 159 1.48 -15.25 11.37
N GLY A 160 2.50 -14.43 11.07
CA GLY A 160 3.18 -13.60 12.06
C GLY A 160 2.29 -12.51 12.65
N TRP A 161 1.52 -11.79 11.83
CA TRP A 161 0.61 -10.76 12.34
C TRP A 161 -0.57 -11.41 13.08
N GLY A 162 -1.17 -12.48 12.55
CA GLY A 162 -2.31 -13.15 13.19
C GLY A 162 -1.93 -13.78 14.53
N LEU A 163 -0.74 -14.37 14.62
CA LEU A 163 -0.20 -14.87 15.88
C LEU A 163 0.03 -13.73 16.88
N SER A 164 0.61 -12.62 16.44
CA SER A 164 0.85 -11.44 17.30
C SER A 164 -0.46 -10.84 17.81
N SER A 165 -1.50 -10.78 16.97
CA SER A 165 -2.85 -10.34 17.35
C SER A 165 -3.48 -11.30 18.36
N THR A 166 -3.40 -12.61 18.13
CA THR A 166 -3.93 -13.62 19.06
C THR A 166 -3.21 -13.57 20.42
N LEU A 167 -1.88 -13.39 20.43
CA LEU A 167 -1.08 -13.27 21.65
C LEU A 167 -1.41 -12.00 22.45
N MET A 168 -1.95 -10.96 21.80
CA MET A 168 -2.42 -9.76 22.51
C MET A 168 -3.54 -10.08 23.50
N ALA A 169 -4.37 -11.10 23.22
CA ALA A 169 -5.39 -11.58 24.16
C ALA A 169 -4.80 -12.18 25.45
N ALA A 170 -3.53 -12.61 25.42
CA ALA A 170 -2.81 -13.14 26.58
C ALA A 170 -1.98 -12.07 27.32
N ALA A 171 -1.99 -10.81 26.86
CA ALA A 171 -1.27 -9.73 27.53
C ALA A 171 -1.84 -9.45 28.93
N PHE A 172 -0.95 -9.27 29.91
CA PHE A 172 -1.29 -9.02 31.32
C PHE A 172 -0.81 -7.66 31.82
N ASN A 173 -0.05 -6.91 31.02
CA ASN A 173 0.42 -5.58 31.36
C ASN A 173 0.62 -4.71 30.11
N TYR A 174 0.81 -3.42 30.35
CA TYR A 174 1.10 -2.42 29.31
C TYR A 174 2.27 -2.83 28.40
N ALA A 175 3.38 -3.32 28.97
CA ALA A 175 4.56 -3.69 28.20
C ALA A 175 4.28 -4.85 27.23
N GLY A 176 3.52 -5.87 27.66
CA GLY A 176 3.12 -7.00 26.82
C GLY A 176 2.26 -6.56 25.65
N ALA A 177 1.33 -5.62 25.86
CA ALA A 177 0.53 -5.03 24.78
C ALA A 177 1.41 -4.27 23.78
N ILE A 178 2.38 -3.49 24.26
CA ILE A 178 3.34 -2.75 23.41
C ILE A 178 4.19 -3.72 22.57
N VAL A 179 4.70 -4.80 23.17
CA VAL A 179 5.51 -5.81 22.45
C VAL A 179 4.68 -6.51 21.38
N CYS A 180 3.45 -6.94 21.68
CA CYS A 180 2.57 -7.56 20.68
C CYS A 180 2.29 -6.60 19.51
N ARG A 181 2.12 -5.30 19.80
CA ARG A 181 1.90 -4.26 18.79
C ARG A 181 3.11 -3.99 17.90
N LEU A 182 4.31 -4.03 18.47
CA LEU A 182 5.55 -3.95 17.69
C LEU A 182 5.65 -5.10 16.71
N PHE A 183 5.49 -6.34 17.18
CA PHE A 183 5.56 -7.52 16.30
C PHE A 183 4.45 -7.52 15.25
N LEU A 184 3.24 -7.12 15.61
CA LEU A 184 2.15 -6.92 14.66
C LEU A 184 2.57 -5.99 13.52
N GLY A 185 3.15 -4.83 13.82
CA GLY A 185 3.59 -3.88 12.80
C GLY A 185 4.78 -4.37 11.97
N VAL A 186 5.71 -5.13 12.55
CA VAL A 186 6.81 -5.78 11.81
C VAL A 186 6.23 -6.73 10.76
N PHE A 187 5.36 -7.67 11.15
CA PHE A 187 4.82 -8.67 10.24
C PHE A 187 3.83 -8.10 9.23
N GLU A 188 2.95 -7.19 9.66
CA GLU A 188 1.94 -6.60 8.77
C GLU A 188 2.57 -5.68 7.71
N SER A 189 3.69 -5.03 8.02
CA SER A 189 4.46 -4.24 7.05
C SER A 189 4.95 -5.05 5.86
N GLY A 190 5.06 -6.38 5.97
CA GLY A 190 5.39 -7.27 4.87
C GLY A 190 4.24 -7.54 3.90
N PHE A 191 3.00 -7.24 4.27
CA PHE A 191 1.82 -7.63 3.49
C PHE A 191 1.30 -6.51 2.59
N ALA A 192 0.79 -5.44 3.20
CA ALA A 192 0.10 -4.38 2.46
C ALA A 192 0.94 -3.69 1.36
N PRO A 193 2.23 -3.35 1.55
CA PRO A 193 3.05 -2.81 0.47
C PRO A 193 3.49 -3.85 -0.56
N ALA A 194 3.45 -5.15 -0.22
CA ALA A 194 3.81 -6.23 -1.13
C ALA A 194 2.69 -6.57 -2.12
N ILE A 195 1.41 -6.32 -1.76
CA ILE A 195 0.27 -6.59 -2.65
C ILE A 195 0.35 -5.79 -3.96
N PRO A 196 0.66 -4.48 -3.95
CA PRO A 196 0.84 -3.74 -5.19
C PRO A 196 1.89 -4.32 -6.12
N VAL A 197 3.02 -4.74 -5.56
CA VAL A 197 4.11 -5.37 -6.31
C VAL A 197 3.65 -6.73 -6.84
N TYR A 198 2.98 -7.52 -6.01
CA TYR A 198 2.45 -8.82 -6.41
C TYR A 198 1.42 -8.72 -7.54
N PHE A 199 0.51 -7.75 -7.51
CA PHE A 199 -0.46 -7.54 -8.57
C PHE A 199 0.21 -7.15 -9.89
N SER A 200 1.32 -6.40 -9.84
CA SER A 200 2.08 -6.06 -11.06
C SER A 200 2.70 -7.27 -11.77
N PHE A 201 2.83 -8.42 -11.10
CA PHE A 201 3.30 -9.66 -11.73
C PHE A 201 2.23 -10.36 -12.58
N PHE A 202 0.94 -10.03 -12.44
CA PHE A 202 -0.14 -10.77 -13.11
C PHE A 202 -1.10 -9.89 -13.91
N TYR A 203 -1.19 -8.61 -13.56
CA TYR A 203 -2.17 -7.68 -14.14
C TYR A 203 -1.49 -6.55 -14.90
N THR A 204 -2.10 -6.15 -16.02
CA THR A 204 -1.68 -5.01 -16.83
C THR A 204 -1.97 -3.68 -16.12
N LYS A 205 -1.43 -2.57 -16.62
CA LYS A 205 -1.61 -1.24 -16.01
C LYS A 205 -3.08 -0.83 -15.99
N GLU A 206 -3.83 -1.17 -17.03
CA GLU A 206 -5.27 -0.88 -17.14
C GLU A 206 -6.11 -1.74 -16.18
N GLU A 207 -5.68 -2.98 -15.91
CA GLU A 207 -6.37 -3.93 -15.05
C GLU A 207 -6.10 -3.68 -13.56
N MET A 208 -4.93 -3.16 -13.22
CA MET A 208 -4.47 -3.08 -11.84
C MET A 208 -5.29 -2.08 -11.00
N GLY A 209 -5.73 -0.96 -11.59
CA GLY A 209 -6.47 0.10 -10.88
C GLY A 209 -7.72 -0.40 -10.16
N LEU A 210 -8.61 -1.09 -10.87
CA LEU A 210 -9.86 -1.61 -10.30
C LEU A 210 -9.62 -2.68 -9.22
N ARG A 211 -8.61 -3.55 -9.41
CA ARG A 211 -8.27 -4.62 -8.46
C ARG A 211 -7.68 -4.07 -7.17
N MET A 212 -6.88 -3.01 -7.26
CA MET A 212 -6.42 -2.26 -6.09
C MET A 212 -7.58 -1.63 -5.33
N ALA A 213 -8.57 -1.08 -6.04
CA ALA A 213 -9.75 -0.51 -5.41
C ALA A 213 -10.58 -1.57 -4.68
N TYR A 214 -10.75 -2.76 -5.25
CA TYR A 214 -11.39 -3.88 -4.56
C TYR A 214 -10.59 -4.33 -3.34
N TRP A 215 -9.29 -4.56 -3.49
CA TRP A 215 -8.42 -4.94 -2.38
C TRP A 215 -8.49 -3.94 -1.22
N PHE A 216 -8.31 -2.65 -1.51
CA PHE A 216 -8.37 -1.61 -0.49
C PHE A 216 -9.79 -1.44 0.09
N GLY A 217 -10.84 -1.61 -0.73
CA GLY A 217 -12.22 -1.51 -0.28
C GLY A 217 -12.61 -2.51 0.79
N PHE A 218 -11.92 -3.65 0.87
CA PHE A 218 -12.10 -4.60 1.97
C PHE A 218 -11.65 -4.05 3.33
N ALA A 219 -10.88 -2.94 3.41
CA ALA A 219 -10.66 -2.24 4.68
C ALA A 219 -11.94 -1.55 5.20
N ALA A 220 -12.76 -0.97 4.31
CA ALA A 220 -14.05 -0.41 4.72
C ALA A 220 -14.98 -1.54 5.18
N VAL A 221 -15.01 -2.66 4.45
CA VAL A 221 -15.77 -3.85 4.82
C VAL A 221 -15.30 -4.39 6.19
N ALA A 222 -13.99 -4.47 6.43
CA ALA A 222 -13.44 -4.85 7.72
C ALA A 222 -13.94 -3.97 8.86
N GLY A 223 -13.96 -2.64 8.70
CA GLY A 223 -14.52 -1.74 9.70
C GLY A 223 -15.98 -2.06 10.05
N ALA A 224 -16.80 -2.39 9.05
CA ALA A 224 -18.19 -2.81 9.25
C ALA A 224 -18.29 -4.15 10.00
N PHE A 225 -17.51 -5.16 9.61
CA PHE A 225 -17.51 -6.46 10.29
C PHE A 225 -16.94 -6.36 11.71
N GLY A 226 -15.91 -5.55 11.94
CA GLY A 226 -15.29 -5.39 13.26
C GLY A 226 -16.25 -4.81 14.29
N GLY A 227 -17.09 -3.84 13.90
CA GLY A 227 -18.16 -3.34 14.76
C GLY A 227 -19.20 -4.42 15.11
N LEU A 228 -19.57 -5.28 14.16
CA LEU A 228 -20.52 -6.39 14.37
C LEU A 228 -19.92 -7.49 15.25
N ILE A 229 -18.67 -7.88 15.01
CA ILE A 229 -17.97 -8.88 15.81
C ILE A 229 -17.81 -8.37 17.25
N ALA A 230 -17.39 -7.12 17.42
CA ALA A 230 -17.27 -6.48 18.74
C ALA A 230 -18.61 -6.43 19.49
N PHE A 231 -19.71 -6.12 18.80
CA PHE A 231 -21.05 -6.20 19.39
C PHE A 231 -21.37 -7.63 19.84
N GLY A 232 -21.06 -8.63 19.01
CA GLY A 232 -21.26 -10.04 19.32
C GLY A 232 -20.45 -10.49 20.54
N THR A 233 -19.17 -10.13 20.64
CA THR A 233 -18.30 -10.56 21.76
C THR A 233 -18.71 -9.98 23.11
N GLN A 234 -19.40 -8.83 23.14
CA GLN A 234 -19.95 -8.28 24.38
C GLN A 234 -21.11 -9.10 24.95
N HIS A 235 -21.80 -9.90 24.13
CA HIS A 235 -22.91 -10.76 24.55
C HIS A 235 -22.46 -12.17 24.93
N VAL A 236 -21.18 -12.49 24.75
CA VAL A 236 -20.62 -13.79 25.13
C VAL A 236 -20.31 -13.79 26.62
N HIS A 237 -21.05 -14.61 27.38
CA HIS A 237 -20.75 -14.85 28.79
C HIS A 237 -19.64 -15.90 28.92
N ALA A 238 -18.40 -15.44 29.06
CA ALA A 238 -17.25 -16.29 29.33
C ALA A 238 -16.48 -15.81 30.58
N ALA A 239 -15.60 -16.66 31.11
CA ALA A 239 -14.74 -16.33 32.25
C ALA A 239 -13.61 -15.33 31.93
N ILE A 240 -13.48 -14.94 30.66
CA ILE A 240 -12.43 -14.06 30.13
C ILE A 240 -13.06 -12.76 29.64
N SER A 241 -12.36 -11.64 29.83
CA SER A 241 -12.81 -10.31 29.41
C SER A 241 -13.17 -10.27 27.91
N SER A 242 -14.26 -9.59 27.55
CA SER A 242 -14.77 -9.55 26.15
C SER A 242 -13.71 -9.08 25.14
N TRP A 243 -12.83 -8.16 25.53
CA TRP A 243 -11.75 -7.68 24.67
C TRP A 243 -10.73 -8.78 24.31
N ARG A 244 -10.48 -9.74 25.21
CA ARG A 244 -9.56 -10.86 24.93
C ARG A 244 -10.17 -11.82 23.91
N ILE A 245 -11.48 -12.06 24.02
CA ILE A 245 -12.24 -12.90 23.08
C ILE A 245 -12.20 -12.26 21.68
N LEU A 246 -12.34 -10.94 21.60
CA LEU A 246 -12.25 -10.19 20.35
C LEU A 246 -10.92 -10.46 19.61
N PHE A 247 -9.79 -10.30 20.28
CA PHE A 247 -8.47 -10.56 19.68
C PHE A 247 -8.27 -12.03 19.29
N ILE A 248 -8.87 -12.99 20.00
CA ILE A 248 -8.79 -14.42 19.64
C ILE A 248 -9.60 -14.70 18.37
N ILE A 249 -10.84 -14.21 18.30
CA ILE A 249 -11.74 -14.44 17.17
C ILE A 249 -11.17 -13.84 15.89
N GLU A 250 -10.53 -12.67 15.99
CA GLU A 250 -10.02 -11.96 14.83
C GLU A 250 -8.57 -12.35 14.47
N GLY A 251 -7.76 -12.77 15.45
CA GLY A 251 -6.36 -13.16 15.24
C GLY A 251 -6.15 -14.60 14.71
N ILE A 252 -7.05 -15.54 15.01
CA ILE A 252 -6.93 -16.94 14.54
C ILE A 252 -7.16 -17.08 13.02
N PRO A 253 -8.21 -16.50 12.42
CA PRO A 253 -8.47 -16.64 10.99
C PRO A 253 -7.30 -16.23 10.07
N PRO A 254 -6.55 -15.13 10.30
CA PRO A 254 -5.38 -14.82 9.47
C PRO A 254 -4.29 -15.89 9.55
N VAL A 255 -4.11 -16.59 10.68
CA VAL A 255 -3.18 -17.73 10.78
C VAL A 255 -3.65 -18.90 9.93
N LEU A 256 -4.96 -19.19 9.90
CA LEU A 256 -5.52 -20.24 9.04
C LEU A 256 -5.41 -19.86 7.56
N LEU A 257 -5.72 -18.60 7.22
CA LEU A 257 -5.55 -18.09 5.86
C LEU A 257 -4.10 -18.11 5.41
N ALA A 258 -3.13 -17.89 6.32
CA ALA A 258 -1.71 -18.01 6.03
C ALA A 258 -1.33 -19.42 5.59
N LEU A 259 -1.90 -20.45 6.22
CA LEU A 259 -1.67 -21.83 5.81
C LEU A 259 -2.30 -22.09 4.43
N LEU A 260 -3.50 -21.57 4.18
CA LEU A 260 -4.16 -21.72 2.89
C LEU A 260 -3.43 -20.98 1.76
N THR A 261 -2.82 -19.82 2.03
CA THR A 261 -2.10 -19.04 1.02
C THR A 261 -0.84 -19.75 0.52
N LEU A 262 -0.19 -20.58 1.35
CA LEU A 262 0.93 -21.42 0.92
C LEU A 262 0.56 -22.40 -0.21
N PHE A 263 -0.66 -22.93 -0.19
CA PHE A 263 -1.15 -23.90 -1.17
C PHE A 263 -1.88 -23.24 -2.35
N TYR A 264 -2.65 -22.18 -2.07
CA TYR A 264 -3.51 -21.57 -3.08
C TYR A 264 -2.86 -20.42 -3.83
N LEU A 265 -1.99 -19.60 -3.22
CA LEU A 265 -1.48 -18.41 -3.91
C LEU A 265 -0.39 -18.79 -4.92
N PRO A 266 -0.51 -18.39 -6.21
CA PRO A 266 0.51 -18.70 -7.21
C PRO A 266 1.81 -17.93 -6.97
N ASN A 267 2.93 -18.53 -7.34
CA ASN A 267 4.20 -17.82 -7.48
C ASN A 267 4.24 -17.03 -8.79
N ARG A 268 5.34 -16.32 -9.04
CA ARG A 268 5.59 -15.57 -10.28
C ARG A 268 5.19 -16.37 -11.52
N PRO A 269 4.65 -15.72 -12.57
CA PRO A 269 4.20 -16.39 -13.79
C PRO A 269 5.22 -17.36 -14.39
N GLU A 270 6.51 -17.01 -14.31
CA GLU A 270 7.65 -17.77 -14.83
C GLU A 270 7.78 -19.17 -14.20
N VAL A 271 7.58 -19.27 -12.88
CA VAL A 271 7.92 -20.47 -12.09
C VAL A 271 6.65 -21.21 -11.62
N THR A 272 5.48 -20.62 -11.80
CA THR A 272 4.23 -21.19 -11.28
C THR A 272 3.88 -22.48 -12.02
N SER A 273 3.62 -23.56 -11.27
CA SER A 273 3.15 -24.85 -11.81
C SER A 273 1.66 -24.84 -12.20
N PHE A 274 1.00 -23.71 -12.00
CA PHE A 274 -0.44 -23.56 -12.21
C PHE A 274 -0.83 -23.19 -13.65
N PHE A 275 0.08 -22.59 -14.41
CA PHE A 275 -0.19 -22.26 -15.80
C PHE A 275 0.12 -23.44 -16.70
N ASN A 276 -0.79 -23.67 -17.65
CA ASN A 276 -0.46 -24.47 -18.82
C ASN A 276 0.56 -23.68 -19.67
N GLU A 277 1.30 -24.36 -20.54
CA GLU A 277 2.35 -23.73 -21.34
C GLU A 277 1.83 -22.54 -22.16
N ARG A 278 0.67 -22.72 -22.81
CA ARG A 278 -0.05 -21.65 -23.52
C ARG A 278 -0.49 -20.48 -22.63
N GLU A 279 -0.95 -20.76 -21.41
CA GLU A 279 -1.34 -19.71 -20.45
C GLU A 279 -0.14 -18.94 -19.93
N ARG A 280 1.01 -19.61 -19.77
CA ARG A 280 2.27 -19.00 -19.34
C ARG A 280 2.80 -18.08 -20.42
N GLU A 281 2.86 -18.54 -21.67
CA GLU A 281 3.23 -17.70 -22.82
C GLU A 281 2.35 -16.45 -22.89
N LEU A 282 1.02 -16.63 -22.82
CA LEU A 282 0.08 -15.53 -22.88
C LEU A 282 0.25 -14.55 -21.69
N ALA A 283 0.50 -15.06 -20.48
CA ALA A 283 0.75 -14.21 -19.31
C ALA A 283 2.03 -13.37 -19.48
N LEU A 284 3.13 -13.99 -19.92
CA LEU A 284 4.41 -13.30 -20.12
C LEU A 284 4.31 -12.28 -21.26
N GLU A 285 3.67 -12.64 -22.37
CA GLU A 285 3.49 -11.76 -23.52
C GLU A 285 2.64 -10.53 -23.16
N ARG A 286 1.55 -10.70 -22.39
CA ARG A 286 0.70 -9.59 -21.94
C ARG A 286 1.47 -8.60 -21.06
N ILE A 287 2.28 -9.10 -20.13
CA ILE A 287 3.10 -8.25 -19.25
C ILE A 287 4.15 -7.49 -20.05
N ASN A 288 4.81 -8.17 -20.99
CA ASN A 288 5.83 -7.59 -21.87
C ASN A 288 5.24 -6.59 -22.91
N ARG A 289 3.95 -6.72 -23.26
CA ARG A 289 3.26 -5.80 -24.17
C ARG A 289 3.03 -4.41 -23.56
N ASP A 290 2.74 -4.36 -22.27
CA ASP A 290 2.32 -3.15 -21.55
C ASP A 290 3.49 -2.34 -20.98
N SER A 291 4.66 -2.99 -20.89
CA SER A 291 5.91 -2.40 -20.45
C SER A 291 7.07 -3.18 -21.04
N THR A 292 7.99 -2.50 -21.71
CA THR A 292 9.40 -2.93 -21.79
C THR A 292 10.02 -2.72 -20.41
N ALA A 293 9.44 -3.39 -19.41
CA ALA A 293 9.95 -3.40 -18.05
C ALA A 293 11.35 -4.02 -18.08
N ASP A 294 12.15 -3.65 -17.07
CA ASP A 294 13.33 -4.40 -16.64
C ASP A 294 13.03 -5.91 -16.76
N THR A 295 13.58 -6.60 -17.77
CA THR A 295 13.36 -8.03 -17.97
C THR A 295 14.14 -8.79 -16.91
N GLY A 296 13.44 -9.29 -15.88
CA GLY A 296 14.01 -10.04 -14.78
C GLY A 296 14.04 -9.28 -13.45
N ALA A 297 14.67 -9.86 -12.42
CA ALA A 297 14.77 -9.27 -11.08
C ALA A 297 15.83 -8.15 -11.01
N THR A 298 15.83 -7.21 -11.96
CA THR A 298 16.82 -6.13 -12.04
C THR A 298 16.29 -4.84 -11.40
N VAL A 299 17.19 -4.12 -10.72
CA VAL A 299 16.88 -2.87 -10.03
C VAL A 299 17.66 -1.75 -10.71
N ASN A 300 16.96 -0.89 -11.46
CA ASN A 300 17.57 0.27 -12.09
C ASN A 300 17.81 1.40 -11.06
N LYS A 301 19.07 1.60 -10.66
CA LYS A 301 19.47 2.62 -9.67
C LYS A 301 19.12 4.04 -10.11
N GLU A 302 19.08 4.33 -11.41
CA GLU A 302 18.70 5.65 -11.92
C GLU A 302 17.22 5.94 -11.67
N HIS A 303 16.35 4.96 -11.91
CA HIS A 303 14.91 5.07 -11.64
C HIS A 303 14.59 5.28 -10.16
N ILE A 304 15.40 4.73 -9.26
CA ILE A 304 15.31 5.00 -7.81
C ILE A 304 15.57 6.49 -7.54
N TRP A 305 16.66 7.03 -8.08
CA TRP A 305 17.00 8.45 -7.93
C TRP A 305 15.96 9.37 -8.59
N MET A 306 15.37 8.95 -9.71
CA MET A 306 14.26 9.67 -10.34
C MET A 306 13.03 9.72 -9.43
N ALA A 307 12.73 8.67 -8.67
CA ALA A 307 11.65 8.70 -7.67
C ALA A 307 11.97 9.69 -6.54
N PHE A 308 13.18 9.66 -5.97
CA PHE A 308 13.55 10.59 -4.89
C PHE A 308 13.53 12.06 -5.29
N LYS A 309 13.77 12.38 -6.58
CA LYS A 309 13.72 13.76 -7.11
C LYS A 309 12.33 14.20 -7.56
N ASP A 310 11.33 13.31 -7.56
CA ASP A 310 10.01 13.63 -8.07
C ASP A 310 9.14 14.32 -7.00
N TRP A 311 9.00 15.64 -7.13
CA TRP A 311 8.17 16.46 -6.25
C TRP A 311 6.70 15.98 -6.18
N ARG A 312 6.17 15.34 -7.23
CA ARG A 312 4.78 14.84 -7.25
C ARG A 312 4.57 13.72 -6.23
N ILE A 313 5.61 12.92 -5.96
CA ILE A 313 5.56 11.86 -4.93
C ILE A 313 5.50 12.48 -3.52
N TYR A 314 6.20 13.59 -3.28
CA TYR A 314 6.10 14.29 -2.00
C TYR A 314 4.73 14.92 -1.78
N ILE A 315 4.10 15.48 -2.82
CA ILE A 315 2.71 15.95 -2.72
C ILE A 315 1.76 14.79 -2.45
N ALA A 316 1.98 13.63 -3.10
CA ALA A 316 1.27 12.41 -2.76
C ALA A 316 1.41 12.07 -1.28
N GLY A 317 2.63 12.22 -0.74
CA GLY A 317 2.93 11.99 0.68
C GLY A 317 2.17 12.94 1.59
N VAL A 318 2.06 14.23 1.24
CA VAL A 318 1.27 15.22 1.99
C VAL A 318 -0.23 14.87 1.98
N ILE A 319 -0.76 14.50 0.80
CA ILE A 319 -2.16 14.03 0.69
C ILE A 319 -2.35 12.79 1.57
N TYR A 320 -1.48 11.80 1.41
CA TYR A 320 -1.56 10.53 2.14
C TYR A 320 -1.39 10.72 3.65
N PHE A 321 -0.59 11.69 4.11
CA PHE A 321 -0.42 12.05 5.52
C PHE A 321 -1.74 12.48 6.17
N GLY A 322 -2.47 13.38 5.53
CA GLY A 322 -3.77 13.81 6.03
C GLY A 322 -4.77 12.66 6.11
N LEU A 323 -4.86 11.90 5.00
CA LEU A 323 -5.79 10.79 4.88
C LEU A 323 -5.49 9.65 5.84
N ASN A 324 -4.23 9.26 6.02
CA ASN A 324 -3.84 8.20 6.95
C ASN A 324 -3.95 8.63 8.41
N GLY A 325 -3.78 9.92 8.71
CA GLY A 325 -4.12 10.48 10.02
C GLY A 325 -5.61 10.35 10.31
N ALA A 326 -6.47 10.66 9.32
CA ALA A 326 -7.91 10.48 9.43
C ALA A 326 -8.27 8.99 9.56
N LEU A 327 -7.69 8.12 8.72
CA LEU A 327 -7.92 6.68 8.73
C LEU A 327 -7.56 6.04 10.09
N ALA A 328 -6.40 6.36 10.64
CA ALA A 328 -5.98 5.86 11.95
C ALA A 328 -6.91 6.36 13.07
N SER A 329 -7.35 7.62 12.99
CA SER A 329 -8.30 8.20 13.93
C SER A 329 -9.67 7.52 13.86
N ILE A 330 -10.17 7.28 12.65
CA ILE A 330 -11.42 6.55 12.40
C ILE A 330 -11.30 5.14 12.97
N SER A 331 -10.25 4.41 12.62
CA SER A 331 -10.05 3.01 13.07
C SER A 331 -9.99 2.88 14.60
N ALA A 332 -9.33 3.82 15.28
CA ALA A 332 -9.12 3.75 16.72
C ALA A 332 -10.24 4.38 17.56
N PHE A 333 -10.91 5.41 17.05
CA PHE A 333 -11.80 6.25 17.86
C PHE A 333 -13.22 6.35 17.32
N LEU A 334 -13.55 5.84 16.14
CA LEU A 334 -14.90 5.94 15.58
C LEU A 334 -16.00 5.43 16.54
N PRO A 335 -15.89 4.24 17.16
CA PRO A 335 -16.92 3.79 18.10
C PRO A 335 -17.06 4.74 19.30
N THR A 336 -15.94 5.29 19.80
CA THR A 336 -15.93 6.28 20.88
C THR A 336 -16.56 7.61 20.46
N ILE A 337 -16.31 8.08 19.23
CA ILE A 337 -16.94 9.29 18.68
C ILE A 337 -18.45 9.08 18.55
N VAL A 338 -18.88 7.94 18.01
CA VAL A 338 -20.31 7.60 17.89
C VAL A 338 -20.97 7.46 19.26
N GLN A 339 -20.28 6.94 20.27
CA GLN A 339 -20.78 6.89 21.65
C GLN A 339 -21.12 8.28 22.20
N THR A 340 -20.40 9.33 21.80
CA THR A 340 -20.70 10.72 22.20
C THR A 340 -21.99 11.29 21.61
N LEU A 341 -22.64 10.56 20.70
CA LEU A 341 -23.94 10.90 20.11
C LEU A 341 -25.11 10.30 20.91
N GLY A 342 -24.88 9.91 22.18
CA GLY A 342 -25.91 9.36 23.06
C GLY A 342 -26.16 7.86 22.92
N PHE A 343 -25.37 7.14 22.12
CA PHE A 343 -25.47 5.68 22.02
C PHE A 343 -24.71 4.97 23.15
N ASN A 344 -25.28 3.87 23.68
CA ASN A 344 -24.55 2.99 24.59
C ASN A 344 -23.40 2.25 23.87
N ASN A 345 -22.46 1.64 24.61
CA ASN A 345 -21.23 1.05 24.02
C ASN A 345 -21.52 0.03 22.91
N ALA A 346 -22.45 -0.88 23.14
CA ALA A 346 -22.81 -1.92 22.18
C ALA A 346 -23.47 -1.33 20.92
N ARG A 347 -24.44 -0.43 21.11
CA ARG A 347 -25.11 0.25 20.00
C ARG A 347 -24.17 1.18 19.25
N ALA A 348 -23.20 1.81 19.91
CA ALA A 348 -22.18 2.65 19.26
C ALA A 348 -21.30 1.83 18.30
N GLN A 349 -20.94 0.60 18.68
CA GLN A 349 -20.23 -0.33 17.78
C GLN A 349 -21.11 -0.70 16.57
N LEU A 350 -22.39 -1.01 16.78
CA LEU A 350 -23.33 -1.28 15.69
C LEU A 350 -23.54 -0.06 14.78
N MET A 351 -23.61 1.14 15.35
CA MET A 351 -23.78 2.40 14.61
C MET A 351 -22.51 2.86 13.89
N SER A 352 -21.36 2.20 14.09
CA SER A 352 -20.17 2.41 13.26
C SER A 352 -20.25 1.69 11.90
N VAL A 353 -21.15 0.71 11.77
CA VAL A 353 -21.29 -0.12 10.55
C VAL A 353 -21.80 0.69 9.34
N PRO A 354 -22.84 1.54 9.44
CA PRO A 354 -23.36 2.25 8.28
C PRO A 354 -22.37 3.22 7.62
N PRO A 355 -21.56 4.03 8.35
CA PRO A 355 -20.49 4.84 7.76
C PRO A 355 -19.54 4.03 6.87
N TYR A 356 -19.13 2.84 7.33
CA TYR A 356 -18.27 1.95 6.56
C TYR A 356 -18.94 1.34 5.32
N ALA A 357 -20.21 0.97 5.42
CA ALA A 357 -20.97 0.47 4.28
C ALA A 357 -21.10 1.53 3.17
N VAL A 358 -21.42 2.77 3.55
CA VAL A 358 -21.46 3.90 2.61
C VAL A 358 -20.08 4.16 2.00
N ALA A 359 -19.02 4.08 2.80
CA ALA A 359 -17.65 4.24 2.31
C ALA A 359 -17.26 3.18 1.27
N ALA A 360 -17.64 1.92 1.49
CA ALA A 360 -17.39 0.84 0.53
C ALA A 360 -18.11 1.09 -0.81
N VAL A 361 -19.38 1.49 -0.77
CA VAL A 361 -20.16 1.82 -1.98
C VAL A 361 -19.58 3.04 -2.69
N LEU A 362 -19.27 4.11 -1.96
CA LEU A 362 -18.72 5.33 -2.52
C LEU A 362 -17.34 5.08 -3.17
N LEU A 363 -16.47 4.34 -2.49
CA LEU A 363 -15.15 3.97 -3.02
C LEU A 363 -15.26 3.20 -4.33
N VAL A 364 -16.10 2.18 -4.41
CA VAL A 364 -16.26 1.38 -5.64
C VAL A 364 -16.85 2.22 -6.77
N THR A 365 -17.91 2.98 -6.49
CA THR A 365 -18.57 3.82 -7.50
C THR A 365 -17.66 4.93 -8.01
N PHE A 366 -16.94 5.63 -7.13
CA PHE A 366 -15.97 6.66 -7.52
C PHE A 366 -14.78 6.05 -8.26
N SER A 367 -14.27 4.89 -7.85
CA SER A 367 -13.18 4.21 -8.56
C SER A 367 -13.60 3.82 -9.99
N MET A 368 -14.79 3.22 -10.15
CA MET A 368 -15.33 2.87 -11.47
C MET A 368 -15.59 4.09 -12.35
N ALA A 369 -16.19 5.15 -11.78
CA ALA A 369 -16.45 6.40 -12.51
C ALA A 369 -15.14 7.09 -12.91
N SER A 370 -14.16 7.13 -12.00
CA SER A 370 -12.85 7.70 -12.22
C SER A 370 -12.06 6.96 -13.29
N ASP A 371 -12.13 5.63 -13.33
CA ASP A 371 -11.46 4.84 -14.37
C ASP A 371 -12.13 5.04 -15.74
N ARG A 372 -13.46 5.16 -15.80
CA ARG A 372 -14.17 5.48 -17.05
C ARG A 372 -13.86 6.88 -17.57
N MET A 373 -13.74 7.86 -16.68
CA MET A 373 -13.50 9.26 -17.04
C MET A 373 -12.01 9.61 -17.16
N GLN A 374 -11.10 8.70 -16.78
CA GLN A 374 -9.64 8.92 -16.75
C GLN A 374 -9.23 10.23 -16.05
N SER A 375 -9.98 10.61 -15.00
CA SER A 375 -9.84 11.89 -14.29
C SER A 375 -9.87 11.70 -12.78
N ARG A 376 -8.85 11.03 -12.25
CA ARG A 376 -8.68 10.63 -10.85
C ARG A 376 -8.63 11.79 -9.89
N GLY A 377 -7.88 12.85 -10.20
CA GLY A 377 -7.74 13.93 -9.21
C GLY A 377 -9.01 14.77 -9.01
N THR A 378 -9.95 14.78 -9.96
CA THR A 378 -11.28 15.40 -9.74
C THR A 378 -12.10 14.63 -8.72
N PHE A 379 -12.15 13.30 -8.85
CA PHE A 379 -12.85 12.45 -7.89
C PHE A 379 -12.19 12.49 -6.52
N MET A 380 -10.85 12.52 -6.45
CA MET A 380 -10.11 12.70 -5.19
C MET A 380 -10.40 14.04 -4.53
N THR A 381 -10.42 15.13 -5.30
CA THR A 381 -10.75 16.46 -4.78
C THR A 381 -12.16 16.47 -4.20
N ALA A 382 -13.12 15.88 -4.91
CA ALA A 382 -14.50 15.77 -4.44
C ALA A 382 -14.62 14.89 -3.19
N SER A 383 -13.98 13.72 -3.14
CA SER A 383 -14.08 12.82 -1.98
C SER A 383 -13.40 13.40 -0.73
N SER A 384 -12.23 14.04 -0.88
CA SER A 384 -11.59 14.72 0.26
C SER A 384 -12.38 15.95 0.71
N ALA A 385 -13.02 16.70 -0.20
CA ALA A 385 -13.92 17.77 0.19
C ALA A 385 -15.14 17.24 0.98
N ILE A 386 -15.71 16.09 0.59
CA ILE A 386 -16.78 15.43 1.35
C ILE A 386 -16.30 15.07 2.77
N GLY A 387 -15.10 14.49 2.91
CA GLY A 387 -14.49 14.19 4.20
C GLY A 387 -14.26 15.45 5.06
N GLY A 388 -13.70 16.50 4.46
CA GLY A 388 -13.49 17.79 5.10
C GLY A 388 -14.77 18.48 5.55
N ILE A 389 -15.84 18.42 4.74
CA ILE A 389 -17.17 18.91 5.13
C ILE A 389 -17.71 18.10 6.31
N GLY A 390 -17.51 16.79 6.33
CA GLY A 390 -17.90 15.95 7.47
C GLY A 390 -17.21 16.36 8.77
N TYR A 391 -15.89 16.63 8.73
CA TYR A 391 -15.17 17.18 9.88
C TYR A 391 -15.63 18.58 10.26
N LEU A 392 -15.97 19.43 9.28
CA LEU A 392 -16.50 20.76 9.52
C LEU A 392 -17.85 20.70 10.24
N LEU A 393 -18.74 19.79 9.84
CA LEU A 393 -20.02 19.56 10.53
C LEU A 393 -19.82 19.14 11.98
N MET A 394 -18.86 18.25 12.25
CA MET A 394 -18.51 17.84 13.62
C MET A 394 -17.97 19.00 14.48
N LEU A 395 -17.39 20.04 13.87
CA LEU A 395 -16.87 21.21 14.56
C LEU A 395 -17.94 22.28 14.81
N THR A 396 -18.81 22.50 13.83
CA THR A 396 -19.77 23.62 13.84
C THR A 396 -21.09 23.25 14.50
N VAL A 397 -21.53 21.99 14.40
CA VAL A 397 -22.81 21.53 14.93
C VAL A 397 -22.59 20.69 16.18
N LYS A 398 -23.07 21.20 17.32
CA LYS A 398 -22.92 20.57 18.64
C LYS A 398 -24.21 19.94 19.17
N ASP A 399 -25.35 20.54 18.83
CA ASP A 399 -26.63 20.23 19.48
C ASP A 399 -27.52 19.25 18.69
N ASP A 400 -27.15 18.89 17.45
CA ASP A 400 -27.90 17.97 16.59
C ASP A 400 -27.10 16.69 16.30
N ASP A 401 -27.48 15.59 16.96
CA ASP A 401 -26.81 14.29 16.82
C ASP A 401 -27.04 13.65 15.45
N HIS A 402 -28.12 13.97 14.73
CA HIS A 402 -28.36 13.46 13.38
C HIS A 402 -27.39 14.08 12.38
N VAL A 403 -27.16 15.39 12.47
CA VAL A 403 -26.18 16.10 11.63
C VAL A 403 -24.76 15.65 11.94
N ARG A 404 -24.42 15.47 13.22
CA ARG A 404 -23.12 14.93 13.63
C ARG A 404 -22.89 13.52 13.10
N TYR A 405 -23.92 12.65 13.18
CA TYR A 405 -23.84 11.30 12.61
C TYR A 405 -23.67 11.32 11.09
N PHE A 406 -24.38 12.22 10.37
CA PHE A 406 -24.16 12.44 8.94
C PHE A 406 -22.73 12.91 8.66
N GLY A 407 -22.18 13.80 9.49
CA GLY A 407 -20.78 14.22 9.42
C GLY A 407 -19.81 13.04 9.54
N VAL A 408 -20.06 12.11 10.46
CA VAL A 408 -19.29 10.86 10.58
C VAL A 408 -19.36 10.02 9.30
N VAL A 409 -20.54 9.87 8.69
CA VAL A 409 -20.69 9.16 7.41
C VAL A 409 -19.86 9.84 6.31
N CYS A 410 -19.89 11.17 6.22
CA CYS A 410 -19.10 11.92 5.25
C CYS A 410 -17.59 11.77 5.46
N ILE A 411 -17.13 11.81 6.73
CA ILE A 411 -15.72 11.60 7.09
C ILE A 411 -15.26 10.22 6.60
N VAL A 412 -15.95 9.15 7.01
CA VAL A 412 -15.55 7.79 6.68
C VAL A 412 -15.62 7.54 5.18
N ALA A 413 -16.69 8.00 4.51
CA ALA A 413 -16.84 7.80 3.07
C ALA A 413 -15.80 8.58 2.25
N GLY A 414 -15.55 9.84 2.61
CA GLY A 414 -14.57 10.69 1.92
C GLY A 414 -13.14 10.16 2.07
N THR A 415 -12.69 9.91 3.30
CA THR A 415 -11.32 9.48 3.58
C THR A 415 -10.98 8.15 2.89
N TYR A 416 -11.82 7.11 3.03
CA TYR A 416 -11.54 5.80 2.40
C TYR A 416 -11.54 5.90 0.87
N THR A 417 -12.47 6.66 0.30
CA THR A 417 -12.55 6.85 -1.16
C THR A 417 -11.29 7.51 -1.69
N THR A 418 -10.81 8.58 -1.06
CA THR A 418 -9.59 9.27 -1.51
C THR A 418 -8.34 8.36 -1.41
N ILE A 419 -8.22 7.55 -0.35
CA ILE A 419 -7.07 6.63 -0.18
C ILE A 419 -7.03 5.58 -1.29
N GLY A 420 -8.17 4.99 -1.66
CA GLY A 420 -8.22 4.04 -2.78
C GLY A 420 -7.81 4.69 -4.11
N LEU A 421 -8.30 5.90 -4.38
CA LEU A 421 -8.02 6.62 -5.62
C LEU A 421 -6.55 7.03 -5.75
N ILE A 422 -5.89 7.51 -4.69
CA ILE A 422 -4.48 7.95 -4.76
C ILE A 422 -3.53 6.77 -5.03
N ILE A 423 -3.78 5.61 -4.40
CA ILE A 423 -2.98 4.40 -4.62
C ILE A 423 -3.06 4.00 -6.10
N ALA A 424 -4.27 3.97 -6.65
CA ALA A 424 -4.46 3.69 -8.08
C ALA A 424 -3.76 4.76 -8.94
N TRP A 425 -3.91 6.05 -8.63
CA TRP A 425 -3.38 7.16 -9.42
C TRP A 425 -1.86 7.07 -9.60
N PHE A 426 -1.11 6.83 -8.53
CA PHE A 426 0.35 6.68 -8.59
C PHE A 426 0.79 5.34 -9.21
N ALA A 427 0.00 4.28 -9.02
CA ALA A 427 0.22 3.01 -9.71
C ALA A 427 0.19 3.13 -11.24
N HIS A 428 -0.57 4.07 -11.80
CA HIS A 428 -0.64 4.32 -13.25
C HIS A 428 0.41 5.35 -13.70
N ASN A 429 0.66 6.38 -12.90
CA ASN A 429 1.48 7.52 -13.31
C ASN A 429 2.99 7.34 -13.18
N LEU A 430 3.45 6.31 -12.46
CA LEU A 430 4.88 5.97 -12.41
C LEU A 430 5.20 5.00 -13.57
N GLY A 431 6.08 5.42 -14.49
CA GLY A 431 6.24 4.75 -15.79
C GLY A 431 7.03 3.43 -15.75
N SER A 432 7.96 3.29 -14.81
CA SER A 432 8.83 2.11 -14.65
C SER A 432 8.46 1.30 -13.40
N GLU A 433 8.63 -0.02 -13.45
CA GLU A 433 8.45 -0.91 -12.30
C GLU A 433 9.36 -0.54 -11.13
N THR A 434 10.64 -0.24 -11.39
CA THR A 434 11.59 0.18 -10.34
C THR A 434 11.16 1.52 -9.70
N LYS A 435 10.65 2.47 -10.51
CA LYS A 435 10.14 3.75 -9.99
C LYS A 435 8.84 3.55 -9.18
N LYS A 436 7.93 2.66 -9.59
CA LYS A 436 6.73 2.27 -8.81
C LYS A 436 7.10 1.65 -7.47
N ALA A 437 8.02 0.69 -7.48
CA ALA A 437 8.48 -0.04 -6.31
C ALA A 437 9.20 0.86 -5.29
N THR A 438 9.73 2.02 -5.72
CA THR A 438 10.33 3.01 -4.82
C THR A 438 9.33 4.10 -4.43
N GLY A 439 8.64 4.68 -5.40
CA GLY A 439 7.79 5.84 -5.23
C GLY A 439 6.51 5.58 -4.43
N ILE A 440 5.87 4.43 -4.64
CA ILE A 440 4.63 4.08 -3.90
C ILE A 440 4.92 3.88 -2.41
N PRO A 441 5.89 3.03 -2.02
CA PRO A 441 6.24 2.88 -0.61
C PRO A 441 6.73 4.19 0.03
N MET A 442 7.43 5.05 -0.73
CA MET A 442 7.93 6.32 -0.22
C MET A 442 6.80 7.26 0.24
N PHE A 443 5.78 7.51 -0.59
CA PHE A 443 4.69 8.38 -0.17
C PHE A 443 3.81 7.70 0.91
N MET A 444 3.67 6.38 0.85
CA MET A 444 2.93 5.64 1.88
C MET A 444 3.62 5.76 3.24
N ALA A 445 4.94 5.63 3.30
CA ALA A 445 5.73 5.78 4.52
C ALA A 445 5.59 7.20 5.10
N ILE A 446 5.64 8.24 4.26
CA ILE A 446 5.34 9.62 4.68
C ILE A 446 3.94 9.70 5.30
N GLY A 447 2.94 9.06 4.68
CA GLY A 447 1.59 9.13 5.23
C GLY A 447 1.37 8.32 6.51
N GLN A 448 2.14 7.26 6.76
CA GLN A 448 2.09 6.54 8.05
C GLN A 448 2.56 7.43 9.22
N CYS A 449 3.41 8.43 8.99
CA CYS A 449 3.70 9.47 9.99
C CYS A 449 2.42 10.24 10.38
N GLY A 450 1.50 10.41 9.43
CA GLY A 450 0.17 10.98 9.67
C GLY A 450 -0.68 10.09 10.57
N SER A 451 -0.60 8.76 10.41
CA SER A 451 -1.26 7.82 11.31
C SER A 451 -0.77 7.94 12.75
N VAL A 452 0.54 8.08 12.97
CA VAL A 452 1.10 8.34 14.32
C VAL A 452 0.47 9.59 14.93
N MET A 453 0.41 10.70 14.18
CA MET A 453 -0.28 11.91 14.65
C MET A 453 -1.76 11.64 14.94
N GLY A 454 -2.48 10.97 14.04
CA GLY A 454 -3.90 10.62 14.18
C GLY A 454 -4.22 9.87 15.46
N THR A 455 -3.35 8.96 15.89
CA THR A 455 -3.51 8.21 17.14
C THR A 455 -3.48 9.07 18.42
N HIS A 456 -3.02 10.32 18.35
CA HIS A 456 -2.95 11.24 19.49
C HIS A 456 -3.95 12.42 19.39
N LEU A 457 -4.80 12.46 18.35
CA LEU A 457 -5.68 13.60 18.09
C LEU A 457 -6.99 13.59 18.90
N PHE A 458 -7.35 12.47 19.53
CA PHE A 458 -8.60 12.31 20.28
C PHE A 458 -8.35 11.90 21.74
N PRO A 459 -7.64 12.73 22.53
CA PRO A 459 -7.38 12.43 23.92
C PRO A 459 -8.69 12.42 24.71
N LYS A 460 -8.81 11.53 25.70
CA LYS A 460 -10.03 11.33 26.50
C LYS A 460 -10.51 12.63 27.18
N ILE A 461 -9.57 13.50 27.54
CA ILE A 461 -9.79 14.77 28.27
C ILE A 461 -10.53 15.81 27.42
N GLU A 462 -10.39 15.77 26.09
CA GLU A 462 -11.04 16.72 25.18
C GLU A 462 -12.42 16.24 24.69
N GLY A 463 -12.88 15.08 25.16
CA GLY A 463 -14.23 14.59 24.90
C GLY A 463 -15.30 15.44 25.59
N PRO A 464 -16.53 15.52 25.06
CA PRO A 464 -17.05 14.81 23.88
C PRO A 464 -16.83 15.53 22.54
N HIS A 465 -16.30 16.76 22.57
CA HIS A 465 -16.27 17.63 21.38
C HIS A 465 -15.01 17.45 20.52
N TYR A 466 -13.88 17.02 21.10
CA TYR A 466 -12.63 16.73 20.39
C TYR A 466 -12.22 17.78 19.34
N ILE A 467 -12.36 19.06 19.70
CA ILE A 467 -12.24 20.19 18.76
C ILE A 467 -10.90 20.16 18.02
N LYS A 468 -9.80 19.90 18.73
CA LYS A 468 -8.46 19.86 18.13
C LYS A 468 -8.34 18.77 17.08
N GLY A 469 -8.79 17.54 17.39
CA GLY A 469 -8.72 16.41 16.48
C GLY A 469 -9.51 16.66 15.20
N PHE A 470 -10.75 17.12 15.33
CA PHE A 470 -11.58 17.44 14.18
C PHE A 470 -11.03 18.63 13.38
N ALA A 471 -10.51 19.68 14.01
CA ALA A 471 -9.95 20.85 13.31
C ALA A 471 -8.70 20.51 12.50
N VAL A 472 -7.78 19.74 13.08
CA VAL A 472 -6.55 19.31 12.38
C VAL A 472 -6.89 18.44 11.19
N LEU A 473 -7.76 17.44 11.35
CA LEU A 473 -8.11 16.53 10.25
C LEU A 473 -8.98 17.21 9.18
N CYS A 474 -9.84 18.16 9.57
CA CYS A 474 -10.55 19.03 8.64
C CYS A 474 -9.57 19.79 7.72
N ALA A 475 -8.58 20.46 8.32
CA ALA A 475 -7.58 21.22 7.57
C ALA A 475 -6.77 20.31 6.63
N LEU A 476 -6.42 19.11 7.08
CA LEU A 476 -5.65 18.15 6.29
C LEU A 476 -6.46 17.52 5.13
N GLU A 477 -7.76 17.28 5.30
CA GLU A 477 -8.64 16.82 4.21
C GLU A 477 -8.83 17.91 3.15
N PHE A 478 -9.03 19.17 3.55
CA PHE A 478 -9.07 20.28 2.58
C PHE A 478 -7.72 20.52 1.91
N LEU A 479 -6.62 20.39 2.64
CA LEU A 479 -5.28 20.41 2.05
C LEU A 479 -5.10 19.28 1.03
N ALA A 480 -5.57 18.07 1.34
CA ALA A 480 -5.56 16.94 0.41
C ALA A 480 -6.37 17.25 -0.86
N ALA A 481 -7.53 17.89 -0.73
CA ALA A 481 -8.34 18.32 -1.88
C ALA A 481 -7.58 19.36 -2.74
N ILE A 482 -6.98 20.37 -2.13
CA ILE A 482 -6.19 21.40 -2.84
C ILE A 482 -4.98 20.78 -3.54
N CYS A 483 -4.21 19.93 -2.85
CA CYS A 483 -3.07 19.23 -3.41
C CYS A 483 -3.46 18.30 -4.57
N SER A 484 -4.61 17.62 -4.47
CA SER A 484 -5.15 16.78 -5.54
C SER A 484 -5.49 17.60 -6.79
N ALA A 485 -6.14 18.76 -6.62
CA ALA A 485 -6.42 19.67 -7.71
C ALA A 485 -5.13 20.19 -8.38
N ILE A 486 -4.12 20.57 -7.58
CA ILE A 486 -2.80 21.00 -8.08
C ILE A 486 -2.13 19.90 -8.90
N LEU A 487 -2.14 18.66 -8.41
CA LEU A 487 -1.59 17.52 -9.15
C LEU A 487 -2.32 17.27 -10.46
N SER A 488 -3.65 17.31 -10.49
CA SER A 488 -4.42 17.20 -11.73
C SER A 488 -4.07 18.29 -12.73
N ILE A 489 -3.94 19.54 -12.29
CA ILE A 489 -3.54 20.65 -13.16
C ILE A 489 -2.13 20.41 -13.70
N SER A 490 -1.20 19.95 -12.85
CA SER A 490 0.17 19.62 -13.26
C SER A 490 0.21 18.53 -14.35
N TYR A 491 -0.55 17.45 -14.19
CA TYR A 491 -0.62 16.37 -15.17
C TYR A 491 -1.29 16.82 -16.47
N ARG A 492 -2.38 17.61 -16.41
CA ARG A 492 -3.01 18.20 -17.60
C ARG A 492 -2.02 19.07 -18.37
N TRP A 493 -1.26 19.90 -17.67
CA TRP A 493 -0.30 20.81 -18.29
C TRP A 493 0.86 20.07 -18.95
N ASP A 494 1.42 19.05 -18.28
CA ASP A 494 2.49 18.22 -18.83
C ASP A 494 2.01 17.42 -20.04
N ASN A 495 0.83 16.81 -19.95
CA ASN A 495 0.21 16.12 -21.09
C ASN A 495 -0.04 17.06 -22.28
N ALA A 496 -0.54 18.28 -22.03
CA ALA A 496 -0.75 19.27 -23.08
C ALA A 496 0.57 19.72 -23.73
N ARG A 497 1.62 19.93 -22.93
CA ARG A 497 2.96 20.25 -23.42
C ARG A 497 3.50 19.11 -24.28
N ARG A 498 3.41 17.85 -23.83
CA ARG A 498 3.87 16.69 -24.60
C ARG A 498 3.07 16.46 -25.88
N ASN A 499 1.76 16.69 -25.85
CA ASN A 499 0.92 16.63 -27.06
C ASN A 499 1.34 17.67 -28.10
N ARG A 500 1.81 18.85 -27.68
CA ARG A 500 2.35 19.89 -28.58
C ARG A 500 3.72 19.51 -29.14
N LEU A 501 4.59 18.88 -28.34
CA LEU A 501 5.96 18.55 -28.73
C LEU A 501 6.09 17.25 -29.55
N TYR A 502 5.32 16.22 -29.19
CA TYR A 502 5.48 14.86 -29.70
C TYR A 502 4.22 14.31 -30.37
N GLY A 503 3.13 15.09 -30.42
CA GLY A 503 1.83 14.62 -30.88
C GLY A 503 1.09 13.74 -29.86
N LYS A 504 -0.11 13.26 -30.23
CA LYS A 504 -0.87 12.30 -29.41
C LYS A 504 -0.42 10.87 -29.77
N PRO A 505 -0.03 10.03 -28.79
CA PRO A 505 0.28 8.63 -29.06
C PRO A 505 -0.91 7.89 -29.68
N LYS A 506 -0.68 6.94 -30.58
CA LYS A 506 -1.75 6.10 -31.10
C LYS A 506 -2.12 5.03 -30.05
N PRO A 507 -3.38 4.61 -29.94
CA PRO A 507 -3.77 3.51 -29.07
C PRO A 507 -2.98 2.24 -29.42
N GLY A 508 -2.25 1.68 -28.45
CA GLY A 508 -1.43 0.48 -28.63
C GLY A 508 0.05 0.72 -28.97
N ASP A 509 0.50 1.97 -29.09
CA ASP A 509 1.94 2.27 -29.24
C ASP A 509 2.72 1.83 -27.99
N LYS A 510 3.74 0.98 -28.16
CA LYS A 510 4.65 0.60 -27.07
C LYS A 510 5.46 1.83 -26.65
N VAL A 511 5.22 2.33 -25.43
CA VAL A 511 6.02 3.40 -24.85
C VAL A 511 7.26 2.79 -24.22
N ASN A 512 8.44 3.06 -24.79
CA ASN A 512 9.70 2.69 -24.17
C ASN A 512 9.91 3.53 -22.89
N THR A 513 9.85 2.87 -21.73
CA THR A 513 10.02 3.48 -20.41
C THR A 513 11.34 3.05 -19.73
N HIS A 514 12.21 2.36 -20.47
CA HIS A 514 13.43 1.76 -19.93
C HIS A 514 14.47 2.79 -19.49
N GLU A 515 14.64 3.87 -20.25
CA GLU A 515 15.64 4.92 -19.94
C GLU A 515 15.05 6.08 -19.14
N LEU A 516 13.85 6.54 -19.51
CA LEU A 516 13.28 7.78 -18.98
C LEU A 516 12.06 7.57 -18.09
N ALA A 517 11.65 6.32 -17.82
CA ALA A 517 10.45 5.99 -17.06
C ALA A 517 9.22 6.82 -17.52
N ASP A 518 8.58 7.56 -16.60
CA ASP A 518 7.44 8.46 -16.85
C ASP A 518 7.79 9.76 -17.58
N LYS A 519 9.09 10.06 -17.76
CA LYS A 519 9.56 11.16 -18.62
C LYS A 519 9.66 10.77 -20.09
N ALA A 520 9.37 9.52 -20.45
CA ALA A 520 9.38 9.08 -21.84
C ALA A 520 8.44 9.95 -22.72
N PRO A 521 8.83 10.34 -23.94
CA PRO A 521 8.04 11.22 -24.82
C PRO A 521 6.62 10.70 -25.13
N GLY A 522 6.49 9.37 -25.27
CA GLY A 522 5.21 8.69 -25.50
C GLY A 522 4.32 8.53 -24.26
N PHE A 523 4.85 8.75 -23.06
CA PHE A 523 4.11 8.55 -21.81
C PHE A 523 3.10 9.68 -21.59
N ARG A 524 1.87 9.32 -21.22
CA ARG A 524 0.81 10.26 -20.84
C ARG A 524 0.30 9.91 -19.45
N TYR A 525 0.19 10.91 -18.60
CA TYR A 525 -0.31 10.75 -17.26
C TYR A 525 -1.84 10.62 -17.25
N VAL A 526 -2.37 9.79 -16.37
CA VAL A 526 -3.77 9.83 -15.98
C VAL A 526 -3.96 11.06 -15.09
N VAL A 527 -4.97 11.85 -15.38
CA VAL A 527 -5.18 13.20 -14.80
C VAL A 527 -5.92 13.16 -13.48
#